data_AF-A0A5A7TTN7-F1
#
_entry.id   AF-A0A5A7TTN7-F1
#
_cell.length_a   1.000
_cell.length_b   1.000
_cell.length_c   1.000
_cell.angle_alpha   90.00
_cell.angle_beta   90.00
_cell.angle_gamma   90.00
#
_symmetry.space_group_name_H-M   'P 1'
#
loop_
_entity.id
_entity.type
_entity.pdbx_description
1 polymer ?
#
loop_
_entity_poly.entity_id
_entity_poly.type
_entity_poly.pdbx_seq_one_letter_code
_entity_poly.pdbx_strand_id
1 'polypeptide(L)'
;MRQKRWLELVKDYNCEILYHPGKANVVADTLSRKVAHSAALITKQAPLLRDFERAQIAVLVGEVTSQLAQLSVQPTLRQRIIVTQLNDPYLVEKRLLAEAGQGEEFSISSDDGLTFD
;
A
#
# COMPACT_ATOMS: atom_id res chain seq x y z
N MET A 1 -17.43 -5.96 11.29
CA MET A 1 -18.32 -4.84 10.90
C MET A 1 -18.35 -4.53 9.39
N ARG A 2 -17.25 -4.67 8.62
CA ARG A 2 -17.27 -4.34 7.17
C ARG A 2 -18.20 -5.21 6.32
N GLN A 3 -18.26 -6.51 6.57
CA GLN A 3 -19.01 -7.46 5.74
C GLN A 3 -20.53 -7.21 5.72
N LYS A 4 -21.12 -6.82 6.86
CA LYS A 4 -22.55 -6.47 6.94
C LYS A 4 -22.90 -5.24 6.10
N ARG A 5 -22.03 -4.23 6.10
CA ARG A 5 -22.22 -2.99 5.34
C ARG A 5 -22.12 -3.20 3.82
N TRP A 6 -21.33 -4.17 3.37
CA TRP A 6 -21.25 -4.54 1.95
C TRP A 6 -22.51 -5.27 1.47
N LEU A 7 -23.07 -6.16 2.30
CA LEU A 7 -24.32 -6.86 1.96
C LEU A 7 -25.50 -5.89 1.77
N GLU A 8 -25.53 -4.81 2.56
CA GLU A 8 -26.53 -3.75 2.39
C GLU A 8 -26.41 -2.99 1.08
N LEU A 9 -25.22 -2.91 0.47
CA LEU A 9 -25.01 -2.24 -0.82
C LEU A 9 -25.31 -3.17 -1.98
N VAL A 10 -24.88 -4.44 -1.89
CA VAL A 10 -25.04 -5.42 -2.97
C VAL A 10 -26.51 -5.73 -3.23
N LYS A 11 -27.39 -5.61 -2.22
CA LYS A 11 -28.83 -5.86 -2.34
C LYS A 11 -29.53 -4.97 -3.40
N ASP A 12 -28.97 -3.79 -3.67
CA ASP A 12 -29.57 -2.80 -4.58
C ASP A 12 -29.12 -3.04 -6.04
N TYR A 13 -28.23 -4.02 -6.27
CA TYR A 13 -27.76 -4.42 -7.59
C TYR A 13 -28.33 -5.79 -7.97
N ASN A 14 -28.83 -5.92 -9.20
CA ASN A 14 -29.21 -7.21 -9.78
C ASN A 14 -27.95 -7.98 -10.21
N CYS A 15 -27.17 -8.48 -9.25
CA CYS A 15 -25.97 -9.26 -9.51
C CYS A 15 -26.05 -10.67 -8.90
N GLU A 16 -25.54 -11.67 -9.63
CA GLU A 16 -25.36 -13.02 -9.16
C GLU A 16 -23.90 -13.23 -8.71
N ILE A 17 -23.69 -13.76 -7.51
CA ILE A 17 -22.34 -14.00 -6.98
C ILE A 17 -21.86 -15.37 -7.49
N LEU A 18 -21.03 -15.35 -8.53
CA LEU A 18 -20.45 -16.56 -9.12
C LEU A 18 -18.98 -16.71 -8.72
N TYR A 19 -18.63 -17.87 -8.15
CA TYR A 19 -17.24 -18.20 -7.82
C TYR A 19 -16.58 -18.95 -8.98
N HIS A 20 -15.52 -18.38 -9.54
CA HIS A 20 -14.78 -18.96 -10.65
C HIS A 20 -13.31 -19.20 -10.28
N PRO A 21 -12.96 -20.37 -9.73
CA PRO A 21 -11.57 -20.68 -9.41
C PRO A 21 -10.74 -20.78 -10.69
N GLY A 22 -9.61 -20.06 -10.75
CA GLY A 22 -8.66 -20.09 -11.88
C GLY A 22 -8.77 -18.92 -12.85
N LYS A 23 -8.87 -19.19 -14.15
CA LYS A 23 -8.65 -18.22 -15.26
C LYS A 23 -9.49 -16.94 -15.19
N ALA A 24 -10.72 -17.01 -14.71
CA ALA A 24 -11.59 -15.81 -14.58
C ALA A 24 -11.03 -14.80 -13.57
N ASN A 25 -10.31 -15.27 -12.56
CA ASN A 25 -9.67 -14.42 -11.56
C ASN A 25 -8.33 -13.85 -12.05
N VAL A 26 -7.79 -14.27 -13.21
CA VAL A 26 -6.50 -13.79 -13.71
C VAL A 26 -6.57 -12.32 -14.10
N VAL A 27 -7.67 -11.87 -14.72
CA VAL A 27 -7.86 -10.45 -15.08
C VAL A 27 -8.03 -9.59 -13.82
N ALA A 28 -8.83 -10.08 -12.86
CA ALA A 28 -9.02 -9.40 -11.59
C ALA A 28 -7.72 -9.35 -10.76
N ASP A 29 -6.96 -10.44 -10.69
CA ASP A 29 -5.68 -10.53 -9.96
C ASP A 29 -4.60 -9.66 -10.61
N THR A 30 -4.47 -9.71 -11.95
CA THR A 30 -3.53 -8.86 -12.69
C THR A 30 -3.85 -7.37 -12.53
N LEU A 31 -5.13 -7.00 -12.51
CA LEU A 31 -5.56 -5.62 -12.26
C LEU A 31 -5.40 -5.22 -10.78
N SER A 32 -5.72 -6.11 -9.84
CA SER A 32 -5.60 -5.87 -8.39
C SER A 32 -4.15 -5.74 -7.96
N ARG A 33 -3.22 -6.40 -8.64
CA ARG A 33 -1.77 -6.27 -8.41
C ARG A 33 -1.21 -4.95 -8.93
N LYS A 34 -1.99 -4.18 -9.70
CA LYS A 34 -1.61 -2.84 -10.17
C LYS A 34 -1.99 -1.79 -9.11
N VAL A 35 -1.09 -1.62 -8.15
CA VAL A 35 -1.22 -0.66 -7.03
C VAL A 35 -1.26 0.80 -7.54
N ALA A 36 -2.31 1.52 -7.13
CA ALA A 36 -2.42 2.95 -6.78
C ALA A 36 -1.48 4.02 -7.39
N HIS A 37 -0.99 3.83 -8.61
CA HIS A 37 -0.34 4.86 -9.42
C HIS A 37 -1.01 5.02 -10.79
N SER A 38 -2.25 4.53 -10.93
CA SER A 38 -3.01 4.49 -12.19
C SER A 38 -3.01 5.83 -12.93
N ALA A 39 -3.07 6.95 -12.21
CA ALA A 39 -3.09 8.26 -12.83
C ALA A 39 -1.72 8.68 -13.42
N ALA A 40 -0.59 8.23 -12.86
CA ALA A 40 0.75 8.51 -13.37
C ALA A 40 1.20 7.54 -14.49
N LEU A 41 0.59 6.36 -14.59
CA LEU A 41 1.00 5.33 -15.55
C LEU A 41 0.42 5.53 -16.95
N ILE A 42 -0.72 6.22 -17.09
CA ILE A 42 -1.32 6.53 -18.41
C ILE A 42 -0.34 7.33 -19.28
N THR A 43 0.53 8.15 -18.67
CA THR A 43 1.46 9.00 -19.43
C THR A 43 2.85 8.41 -19.62
N LYS A 44 3.22 7.30 -18.95
CA LYS A 44 4.64 6.86 -18.87
C LYS A 44 4.93 5.39 -19.21
N GLN A 45 3.95 4.50 -19.39
CA GLN A 45 4.23 3.09 -19.73
C GLN A 45 3.98 2.76 -21.21
N ALA A 46 4.90 3.20 -22.07
CA ALA A 46 4.96 2.80 -23.48
C ALA A 46 4.97 1.26 -23.72
N PRO A 47 5.55 0.40 -22.85
CA PRO A 47 5.49 -1.05 -23.04
C PRO A 47 4.07 -1.63 -22.97
N LEU A 48 3.22 -1.12 -22.08
CA LEU A 48 1.84 -1.60 -21.93
C LEU A 48 0.95 -1.24 -23.11
N LEU A 49 1.16 -0.05 -23.70
CA LEU A 49 0.46 0.33 -24.93
C LEU A 49 0.77 -0.66 -26.06
N ARG A 50 2.03 -1.07 -26.20
CA ARG A 50 2.43 -2.08 -27.19
C ARG A 50 1.81 -3.45 -26.93
N ASP A 51 1.66 -3.84 -25.68
CA ASP A 51 1.00 -5.11 -25.32
C ASP A 51 -0.50 -5.07 -25.64
N PHE A 52 -1.18 -3.93 -25.42
CA PHE A 52 -2.58 -3.76 -25.82
C PHE A 52 -2.77 -3.77 -27.34
N GLU A 53 -1.89 -3.12 -28.10
CA GLU A 53 -1.88 -3.19 -29.56
C GLU A 53 -1.72 -4.64 -30.04
N ARG A 54 -0.77 -5.39 -29.47
CA ARG A 54 -0.56 -6.81 -29.80
C ARG A 54 -1.78 -7.67 -29.48
N ALA A 55 -2.51 -7.33 -28.42
CA ALA A 55 -3.74 -8.01 -28.03
C ALA A 55 -4.98 -7.54 -28.85
N GLN A 56 -4.82 -6.64 -29.82
CA GLN A 56 -5.91 -6.02 -30.59
C GLN A 56 -6.95 -5.30 -29.72
N ILE A 57 -6.51 -4.77 -28.58
CA ILE A 57 -7.36 -4.01 -27.67
C ILE A 57 -7.22 -2.53 -28.01
N ALA A 58 -8.30 -1.90 -28.47
CA ALA A 58 -8.30 -0.47 -28.76
C ALA A 58 -8.30 0.34 -27.45
N VAL A 59 -7.26 1.16 -27.26
CA VAL A 59 -7.16 2.11 -26.14
C VAL A 59 -7.55 3.49 -26.66
N LEU A 60 -8.77 3.94 -26.35
CA LEU A 60 -9.22 5.29 -26.67
C LEU A 60 -8.78 6.23 -25.55
N VAL A 61 -7.84 7.12 -25.86
CA VAL A 61 -7.48 8.23 -24.97
C VAL A 61 -8.37 9.41 -25.32
N GLY A 62 -9.44 9.60 -24.55
CA GLY A 62 -10.28 10.80 -24.65
C GLY A 62 -9.51 12.05 -24.21
N GLU A 63 -9.95 13.23 -24.67
CA GLU A 63 -9.37 14.50 -24.24
C GLU A 63 -9.64 14.70 -22.74
N VAL A 64 -8.59 14.58 -21.92
CA VAL A 64 -8.69 14.75 -20.47
C VAL A 64 -8.38 16.20 -20.14
N THR A 65 -9.42 16.99 -19.84
CA THR A 65 -9.28 18.40 -19.41
C THR A 65 -8.94 18.56 -17.93
N SER A 66 -8.81 17.47 -17.17
CA SER A 66 -8.56 17.50 -15.73
C SER A 66 -7.06 17.58 -15.41
N GLN A 67 -6.69 18.49 -14.51
CA GLN A 67 -5.34 18.55 -13.94
C GLN A 67 -5.18 17.43 -12.91
N LEU A 68 -4.17 16.58 -13.12
CA LEU A 68 -3.79 15.57 -12.15
C LEU A 68 -2.75 16.14 -11.19
N ALA A 69 -3.10 16.26 -9.91
CA ALA A 69 -2.16 16.59 -8.85
C ALA A 69 -1.78 15.31 -8.08
N GLN A 70 -0.50 15.13 -7.80
CA GLN A 70 0.01 14.05 -6.96
C GLN A 70 0.34 14.61 -5.57
N LEU A 71 -0.35 14.11 -4.54
CA LEU A 71 0.03 14.33 -3.14
C LEU A 71 0.82 13.12 -2.66
N SER A 72 2.05 13.35 -2.22
CA SER A 72 2.84 12.35 -1.51
C SER A 72 2.80 12.65 -0.02
N VAL A 73 2.38 11.69 0.79
CA VAL A 73 2.38 11.80 2.26
C VAL A 73 3.34 10.75 2.81
N GLN A 74 4.28 11.19 3.63
CA GLN A 74 5.19 10.31 4.35
C GLN A 74 4.67 10.11 5.78
N PRO A 75 4.46 8.87 6.25
CA PRO A 75 4.07 8.62 7.64
C PRO A 75 5.18 9.05 8.60
N THR A 76 4.88 9.97 9.52
CA THR A 76 5.83 10.46 10.54
C THR A 76 5.78 9.67 11.84
N LEU A 77 4.96 8.62 11.89
CA LEU A 77 4.73 7.85 13.11
C LEU A 77 6.02 7.26 13.66
N ARG A 78 6.90 6.74 12.79
CA ARG A 78 8.18 6.16 13.21
C ARG A 78 9.08 7.19 13.90
N GLN A 79 9.31 8.34 13.27
CA GLN A 79 10.08 9.44 13.88
C GLN A 79 9.46 9.90 15.20
N ARG A 80 8.13 10.01 15.27
CA ARG A 80 7.45 10.40 16.52
C ARG A 80 7.66 9.39 17.64
N ILE A 81 7.61 8.09 17.33
CA ILE A 81 7.91 7.04 18.30
C ILE A 81 9.35 7.20 18.80
N ILE A 82 10.34 7.31 17.90
CA ILE A 82 11.76 7.46 18.26
C ILE A 82 11.98 8.65 19.20
N VAL A 83 11.44 9.82 18.85
CA VAL A 83 11.56 11.03 19.68
C VAL A 83 10.89 10.85 21.05
N THR A 84 9.75 10.15 21.10
CA THR A 84 9.02 9.94 22.35
C THR A 84 9.72 8.92 23.25
N GLN A 85 10.37 7.89 22.67
CA GLN A 85 11.15 6.89 23.41
C GLN A 85 12.28 7.55 24.23
N LEU A 86 12.90 8.61 23.71
CA LEU A 86 13.98 9.33 24.41
C LEU A 86 13.52 10.05 25.68
N ASN A 87 12.21 10.29 25.83
CA ASN A 87 11.65 10.95 27.01
C ASN A 87 11.11 9.96 28.05
N ASP A 88 11.06 8.67 27.72
CA ASP A 88 10.56 7.62 28.61
C ASP A 88 11.71 7.03 29.44
N PRO A 89 11.72 7.15 30.78
CA PRO A 89 12.83 6.70 31.61
C PRO A 89 13.13 5.20 31.48
N TYR A 90 12.09 4.37 31.33
CA TYR A 90 12.25 2.92 31.19
C TYR A 90 12.89 2.58 29.84
N LEU A 91 12.43 3.21 28.76
CA LEU A 91 12.99 2.97 27.43
C LEU A 91 14.41 3.52 27.27
N VAL A 92 14.75 4.61 27.95
CA VAL A 92 16.13 5.13 28.01
C VAL A 92 17.05 4.12 28.72
N GLU A 93 16.61 3.51 29.82
CA GLU A 93 17.37 2.45 30.50
C GLU A 93 17.58 1.25 29.57
N LYS A 94 16.51 0.79 28.88
CA LYS A 94 16.61 -0.31 27.92
C LYS A 94 17.51 0.00 26.73
N ARG A 95 17.52 1.24 26.25
CA ARG A 95 18.44 1.71 25.21
C ARG A 95 19.90 1.60 25.66
N LEU A 96 20.24 2.06 26.87
CA LEU A 96 21.61 1.98 27.40
C LEU A 96 22.09 0.52 27.51
N LEU A 97 21.20 -0.38 27.94
CA LEU A 97 21.50 -1.82 27.99
C LEU A 97 21.72 -2.42 26.59
N ALA A 98 20.89 -2.03 25.60
CA ALA A 98 21.06 -2.44 24.21
C ALA A 98 22.39 -1.93 23.62
N GLU A 99 22.76 -0.68 23.88
CA GLU A 99 24.04 -0.08 23.45
C GLU A 99 25.25 -0.75 24.12
N ALA A 100 25.11 -1.18 25.37
CA ALA A 100 26.12 -1.96 26.09
C ALA A 100 26.21 -3.44 25.65
N GLY A 101 25.36 -3.87 24.72
CA GLY A 101 25.29 -5.27 24.26
C GLY A 101 24.70 -6.23 25.30
N GLN A 102 24.00 -5.72 26.30
CA GLN A 102 23.37 -6.47 27.40
C GLN A 102 21.83 -6.53 27.27
N GLY A 103 21.24 -5.84 26.30
CA GLY A 103 19.82 -5.87 26.02
C GLY A 103 19.41 -7.08 25.19
N GLU A 104 19.28 -8.26 25.79
CA GLU A 104 18.94 -9.51 25.08
C GLU A 104 17.61 -9.47 24.29
N GLU A 105 16.69 -8.59 24.68
CA GLU A 105 15.36 -8.43 24.07
C GLU A 105 15.22 -7.13 23.27
N PHE A 106 16.23 -6.23 23.30
CA PHE A 106 16.12 -4.91 22.71
C PHE A 106 17.32 -4.58 21.82
N SER A 107 17.02 -4.07 20.63
CA SER A 107 18.02 -3.70 19.63
C SER A 107 17.87 -2.23 19.20
N ILE A 108 18.97 -1.62 18.78
CA ILE A 108 18.96 -0.30 18.15
C ILE A 108 18.91 -0.49 16.64
N SER A 109 17.80 -0.07 16.06
CA SER A 109 17.59 -0.08 14.60
C SER A 109 18.39 1.00 13.88
N SER A 110 18.50 0.90 12.55
CA SER A 110 19.30 1.83 11.74
C SER A 110 18.79 3.27 11.71
N ASP A 111 17.52 3.50 12.08
CA ASP A 111 16.93 4.84 12.25
C ASP A 111 16.99 5.35 13.70
N ASP A 112 17.84 4.74 14.53
CA ASP A 112 18.06 5.08 15.94
C ASP A 112 16.83 4.86 16.85
N GLY A 113 15.84 4.10 16.38
CA GLY A 113 14.75 3.64 17.22
C GLY A 113 15.13 2.42 18.04
N LEU A 114 14.68 2.40 19.29
CA LEU A 114 14.72 1.19 20.12
C LEU A 114 13.62 0.23 19.64
N THR A 115 14.00 -0.99 19.30
CA THR A 115 13.11 -2.07 18.89
C THR A 115 13.19 -3.23 19.88
N PHE A 116 12.11 -4.00 19.97
CA PHE A 116 12.06 -5.24 20.73
C PHE A 116 12.16 -6.39 19.73
N ASP A 117 13.04 -7.35 19.99
CA ASP A 117 13.34 -8.47 19.09
C ASP A 117 12.35 -9.64 19.21
#